data_AF-R6EUH3-F1
#
_entry.id   AF-R6EUH3-F1
#
_cell.length_a   1.000
_cell.length_b   1.000
_cell.length_c   1.000
_cell.angle_alpha   90.00
_cell.angle_beta   90.00
_cell.angle_gamma   90.00
#
_symmetry.space_group_name_H-M   'P 1'
#
loop_
_entity.id
_entity.type
_entity.pdbx_description
1 polymer ?
#
loop_
_entity_poly.entity_id
_entity_poly.type
_entity_poly.pdbx_seq_one_letter_code
_entity_poly.pdbx_strand_id
1 'polypeptide(L)'
;MKSLEILLRPFCKGGVALLFLALLMAACNGKPEKAQPENAAEAEEVNDTTVYGVCGEGTSMHSLELITSAGDTLVYTLLDQDAETEVETPSDVKGGLMAGDKMAVTGHKTADELVADRVINVTSLLGHWTSIDKNFTIEEGGTVHSAVKAETNPWTSWKILNGSLLLNRDTFAIDGLSADSLYLENANGIFTFKRQK
;
A
#
# COMPACT_ATOMS: atom_id res chain seq x y z
N MET A 1 -44.14 28.37 32.48
CA MET A 1 -45.16 29.37 32.06
C MET A 1 -44.97 30.63 32.90
N LYS A 2 -45.03 31.79 32.24
CA LYS A 2 -44.62 33.16 32.65
C LYS A 2 -43.11 33.43 32.53
N SER A 3 -42.65 34.55 31.99
CA SER A 3 -42.98 35.30 30.78
C SER A 3 -41.77 36.19 30.50
N LEU A 4 -41.56 36.46 29.22
CA LEU A 4 -40.60 37.39 28.61
C LEU A 4 -40.82 38.84 29.07
N GLU A 5 -39.78 39.69 28.94
CA GLU A 5 -39.73 41.13 28.56
C GLU A 5 -38.42 41.73 29.12
N ILE A 6 -37.36 41.92 28.31
CA ILE A 6 -37.04 43.07 27.44
C ILE A 6 -36.35 44.24 28.18
N LEU A 7 -35.07 44.39 27.81
CA LEU A 7 -34.31 45.61 27.48
C LEU A 7 -34.50 46.88 28.34
N LEU A 8 -33.39 47.43 28.85
CA LEU A 8 -32.92 48.79 28.57
C LEU A 8 -31.62 49.09 29.34
N ARG A 9 -30.56 49.45 28.61
CA ARG A 9 -29.37 50.11 29.16
C ARG A 9 -29.77 51.49 29.70
N PRO A 10 -29.04 52.03 30.67
CA PRO A 10 -28.31 53.24 30.32
C PRO A 10 -26.88 53.30 30.84
N PHE A 11 -26.08 53.94 29.99
CA PHE A 11 -24.75 54.46 30.18
C PHE A 11 -24.79 55.67 31.14
N CYS A 12 -23.92 55.75 32.15
CA CYS A 12 -23.35 56.96 32.78
C CYS A 12 -22.57 56.54 34.05
N LYS A 13 -21.23 56.56 34.02
CA LYS A 13 -20.33 57.68 34.38
C LYS A 13 -20.36 58.05 35.87
N GLY A 14 -19.23 57.79 36.54
CA GLY A 14 -18.71 58.59 37.65
C GLY A 14 -19.03 58.08 39.06
N GLY A 15 -17.99 57.80 39.85
CA GLY A 15 -18.14 57.60 41.29
C GLY A 15 -17.04 56.75 41.91
N VAL A 16 -16.00 57.42 42.40
CA VAL A 16 -14.93 56.87 43.24
C VAL A 16 -15.50 56.42 44.59
N ALA A 17 -15.26 55.17 45.00
CA ALA A 17 -15.25 54.72 46.41
C ALA A 17 -14.48 53.38 46.50
N LEU A 18 -13.27 53.33 47.10
CA LEU A 18 -13.00 53.07 48.52
C LEU A 18 -13.48 51.66 48.99
N LEU A 19 -12.56 50.68 49.07
CA LEU A 19 -12.08 50.03 50.32
C LEU A 19 -11.43 48.65 50.08
N PHE A 20 -10.25 48.50 50.70
CA PHE A 20 -9.56 47.31 51.24
C PHE A 20 -10.11 45.90 50.98
N LEU A 21 -9.22 44.97 50.59
CA LEU A 21 -8.84 43.82 51.44
C LEU A 21 -7.59 43.09 50.88
N ALA A 22 -6.61 42.87 51.74
CA ALA A 22 -5.39 42.12 51.47
C ALA A 22 -5.65 40.60 51.47
N LEU A 23 -4.91 39.84 50.66
CA LEU A 23 -4.52 38.45 50.93
C LEU A 23 -3.33 38.04 50.04
N LEU A 24 -2.25 37.64 50.70
CA LEU A 24 -1.00 37.09 50.17
C LEU A 24 -1.23 35.65 49.68
N MET A 25 -0.70 35.30 48.50
CA MET A 25 -0.12 33.99 48.17
C MET A 25 0.69 34.14 46.87
N ALA A 26 2.01 34.21 46.97
CA ALA A 26 2.90 34.00 45.84
C ALA A 26 2.95 32.49 45.56
N ALA A 27 2.25 32.04 44.52
CA ALA A 27 2.22 30.65 44.08
C ALA A 27 2.70 30.53 42.63
N CYS A 28 3.83 29.83 42.50
CA CYS A 28 4.32 29.05 41.37
C CYS A 28 4.17 29.62 39.95
N ASN A 29 5.28 30.17 39.45
CA ASN A 29 5.52 30.39 38.03
C ASN A 29 5.90 29.05 37.37
N GLY A 30 4.92 28.17 37.12
CA GLY A 30 5.06 26.95 36.33
C GLY A 30 4.50 27.16 34.93
N LYS A 31 5.36 27.49 33.97
CA LYS A 31 4.98 27.60 32.55
C LYS A 31 4.62 26.20 32.03
N PRO A 32 3.52 26.00 31.29
CA PRO A 32 3.19 24.70 30.73
C PRO A 32 4.21 24.33 29.65
N GLU A 33 4.86 23.18 29.86
CA GLU A 33 5.75 22.51 28.92
C GLU A 33 4.93 22.12 27.67
N LYS A 34 5.30 22.69 26.52
CA LYS A 34 4.73 22.30 25.25
C LYS A 34 5.21 20.88 24.94
N ALA A 35 4.25 19.98 24.73
CA ALA A 35 4.50 18.67 24.15
C ALA A 35 5.33 18.84 22.87
N GLN A 36 6.52 18.24 22.89
CA GLN A 36 7.41 18.14 21.75
C GLN A 36 6.73 17.25 20.69
N PRO A 37 6.69 17.65 19.41
CA PRO A 37 6.19 16.75 18.38
C PRO A 37 7.12 15.55 18.32
N GLU A 38 6.51 14.37 18.43
CA GLU A 38 7.11 13.10 18.08
C GLU A 38 7.75 13.23 16.70
N ASN A 39 9.06 12.96 16.64
CA ASN A 39 9.81 12.95 15.40
C ASN A 39 9.21 11.84 14.53
N ALA A 40 8.36 12.20 13.57
CA ALA A 40 8.01 11.30 12.50
C ALA A 40 9.32 10.98 11.78
N ALA A 41 9.85 9.78 12.01
CA ALA A 41 10.95 9.28 11.22
C ALA A 41 10.53 9.43 9.75
N GLU A 42 11.29 10.22 8.98
CA GLU A 42 11.17 10.26 7.53
C GLU A 42 11.21 8.81 7.05
N ALA A 43 10.09 8.33 6.50
CA ALA A 43 10.06 7.02 5.89
C ALA A 43 11.04 7.09 4.72
N GLU A 44 12.15 6.35 4.80
CA GLU A 44 13.08 6.22 3.68
C GLU A 44 12.27 5.76 2.46
N GLU A 45 12.28 6.58 1.41
CA GLU A 45 11.60 6.26 0.16
C GLU A 45 12.34 5.10 -0.50
N VAL A 46 11.79 3.89 -0.36
CA VAL A 46 12.33 2.70 -1.01
C VAL A 46 12.14 2.85 -2.52
N ASN A 47 13.26 2.84 -3.25
CA ASN A 47 13.24 2.87 -4.71
C ASN A 47 12.62 1.58 -5.26
N ASP A 48 11.69 1.72 -6.21
CA ASP A 48 11.06 0.60 -6.90
C ASP A 48 11.87 0.24 -8.14
N THR A 49 12.46 -0.95 -8.16
CA THR A 49 13.21 -1.50 -9.29
C THR A 49 12.32 -2.30 -10.25
N THR A 50 11.01 -2.36 -10.00
CA THR A 50 10.06 -3.11 -10.82
C THR A 50 9.88 -2.46 -12.19
N VAL A 51 10.03 -3.24 -13.26
CA VAL A 51 9.74 -2.83 -14.63
C VAL A 51 8.31 -3.24 -14.98
N TYR A 52 7.51 -2.29 -15.44
CA TYR A 52 6.12 -2.52 -15.82
C TYR A 52 5.97 -2.53 -17.34
N GLY A 53 5.11 -3.42 -17.85
CA GLY A 53 4.85 -3.54 -19.27
C GLY A 53 3.72 -4.51 -19.61
N VAL A 54 3.61 -4.84 -20.87
CA VAL A 54 2.67 -5.82 -21.42
C VAL A 54 3.46 -7.02 -21.93
N CYS A 55 2.98 -8.21 -21.60
CA CYS A 55 3.50 -9.46 -22.14
C CYS A 55 3.32 -9.50 -23.66
N GLY A 56 4.42 -9.64 -24.38
CA GLY A 56 4.46 -9.66 -25.83
C GLY A 56 4.17 -11.05 -26.41
N GLU A 57 3.80 -11.08 -27.70
CA GLU A 57 3.51 -12.29 -28.48
C GLU A 57 4.77 -13.16 -28.69
N GLY A 58 5.97 -12.60 -28.53
CA GLY A 58 7.25 -13.32 -28.60
C GLY A 58 7.59 -14.14 -27.34
N THR A 59 6.71 -14.13 -26.32
CA THR A 59 6.90 -14.90 -25.09
C THR A 59 6.89 -16.40 -25.36
N SER A 60 7.82 -17.13 -24.73
CA SER A 60 8.00 -18.58 -24.86
C SER A 60 8.11 -19.24 -23.49
N MET A 61 8.38 -20.55 -23.47
CA MET A 61 8.56 -21.30 -22.23
C MET A 61 9.75 -20.79 -21.38
N HIS A 62 10.82 -20.30 -22.01
CA HIS A 62 12.06 -19.89 -21.32
C HIS A 62 12.37 -18.40 -21.49
N SER A 63 11.42 -17.63 -22.03
CA SER A 63 11.65 -16.20 -22.29
C SER A 63 10.37 -15.39 -22.19
N LEU A 64 10.43 -14.24 -21.55
CA LEU A 64 9.37 -13.24 -21.51
C LEU A 64 9.74 -12.07 -22.42
N GLU A 65 8.92 -11.81 -23.44
CA GLU A 65 8.94 -10.53 -24.14
C GLU A 65 8.09 -9.52 -23.36
N LEU A 66 8.68 -8.40 -22.95
CA LEU A 66 8.01 -7.34 -22.21
C LEU A 66 8.05 -6.05 -23.02
N ILE A 67 6.88 -5.58 -23.45
CA ILE A 67 6.70 -4.26 -24.04
C ILE A 67 6.48 -3.29 -22.88
N THR A 68 7.52 -2.56 -22.50
CA THR A 68 7.48 -1.63 -21.36
C THR A 68 6.46 -0.52 -21.56
N SER A 69 6.04 0.14 -20.48
CA SER A 69 5.12 1.28 -20.57
C SER A 69 5.67 2.47 -21.39
N ALA A 70 6.99 2.55 -21.59
CA ALA A 70 7.64 3.54 -22.44
C ALA A 70 7.64 3.14 -23.94
N GLY A 71 7.28 1.90 -24.27
CA GLY A 71 7.25 1.36 -25.63
C GLY A 71 8.50 0.57 -26.03
N ASP A 72 9.50 0.48 -25.15
CA ASP A 72 10.68 -0.37 -25.39
C ASP A 72 10.33 -1.85 -25.25
N THR A 73 10.95 -2.71 -26.05
CA THR A 73 10.85 -4.16 -25.92
C THR A 73 12.07 -4.70 -25.16
N LEU A 74 11.82 -5.37 -24.04
CA LEU A 74 12.81 -6.13 -23.28
C LEU A 74 12.54 -7.62 -23.45
N VAL A 75 13.59 -8.44 -23.45
CA VAL A 75 13.46 -9.90 -23.41
C VAL A 75 14.17 -10.38 -22.15
N TYR A 76 13.41 -11.00 -21.26
CA TYR A 76 13.93 -11.64 -20.05
C TYR A 76 14.04 -13.14 -20.28
N THR A 77 15.16 -13.71 -19.88
CA THR A 77 15.32 -15.16 -19.76
C THR A 77 14.65 -15.63 -18.46
N LEU A 78 13.90 -16.73 -18.59
CA LEU A 78 13.23 -17.40 -17.47
C LEU A 78 14.02 -18.66 -17.14
N LEU A 79 14.47 -18.76 -15.90
CA LEU A 79 15.24 -19.90 -15.41
C LEU A 79 14.31 -20.92 -14.77
N ASP A 80 14.45 -22.17 -15.20
CA ASP A 80 13.67 -23.28 -14.69
C ASP A 80 14.23 -23.83 -13.38
N GLN A 81 13.32 -24.37 -12.57
CA GLN A 81 13.67 -25.04 -11.32
C GLN A 81 14.44 -26.36 -11.52
N ASP A 82 14.27 -26.98 -12.69
CA ASP A 82 14.86 -28.28 -13.02
C ASP A 82 16.18 -28.16 -13.81
N ALA A 83 16.71 -26.95 -14.03
CA ALA A 83 18.00 -26.78 -14.67
C ALA A 83 19.10 -27.39 -13.77
N GLU A 84 19.79 -28.43 -14.25
CA GLU A 84 20.84 -29.17 -13.53
C GLU A 84 22.10 -28.32 -13.21
N THR A 85 22.02 -27.01 -13.33
CA THR A 85 23.08 -26.05 -13.04
C THR A 85 22.91 -25.49 -11.63
N GLU A 86 23.84 -25.83 -10.73
CA GLU A 86 23.85 -25.51 -9.29
C GLU A 86 23.90 -24.00 -8.93
N VAL A 87 23.78 -23.08 -9.89
CA VAL A 87 24.28 -21.70 -9.72
C VAL A 87 23.19 -20.63 -9.71
N GLU A 88 22.02 -20.86 -10.30
CA GLU A 88 21.06 -19.79 -10.53
C GLU A 88 19.72 -20.07 -9.84
N THR A 89 19.16 -19.06 -9.16
CA THR A 89 17.82 -19.16 -8.55
C THR A 89 16.76 -19.15 -9.64
N PRO A 90 15.79 -20.10 -9.64
CA PRO A 90 14.74 -20.14 -10.64
C PRO A 90 13.88 -18.88 -10.67
N SER A 91 13.40 -18.51 -11.85
CA SER A 91 12.51 -17.35 -12.03
C SER A 91 11.15 -17.61 -11.37
N ASP A 92 10.70 -16.70 -10.51
CA ASP A 92 9.43 -16.83 -9.80
C ASP A 92 8.27 -16.19 -10.58
N VAL A 93 7.52 -17.00 -11.33
CA VAL A 93 6.38 -16.53 -12.15
C VAL A 93 5.05 -16.72 -11.42
N LYS A 94 4.32 -15.63 -11.18
CA LYS A 94 3.01 -15.59 -10.52
C LYS A 94 1.90 -15.15 -11.49
N GLY A 95 0.85 -15.95 -11.61
CA GLY A 95 -0.32 -15.65 -12.46
C GLY A 95 -0.16 -15.96 -13.94
N GLY A 96 0.93 -16.66 -14.32
CA GLY A 96 1.16 -17.14 -15.69
C GLY A 96 1.53 -16.03 -16.68
N LEU A 97 1.89 -16.44 -17.90
CA LEU A 97 2.34 -15.57 -18.97
C LEU A 97 1.37 -15.67 -20.15
N MET A 98 0.56 -14.64 -20.36
CA MET A 98 -0.36 -14.56 -21.49
C MET A 98 -0.10 -13.27 -22.25
N ALA A 99 0.03 -13.36 -23.58
CA ALA A 99 0.24 -12.19 -24.40
C ALA A 99 -0.92 -11.19 -24.23
N GLY A 100 -0.59 -9.90 -24.14
CA GLY A 100 -1.53 -8.83 -23.86
C GLY A 100 -1.78 -8.55 -22.37
N ASP A 101 -1.35 -9.43 -21.46
CA ASP A 101 -1.48 -9.18 -20.02
C ASP A 101 -0.44 -8.18 -19.50
N LYS A 102 -0.83 -7.41 -18.49
CA LYS A 102 0.05 -6.49 -17.78
C LYS A 102 0.96 -7.25 -16.83
N MET A 103 2.24 -6.93 -16.87
CA MET A 103 3.27 -7.59 -16.09
C MET A 103 4.04 -6.58 -15.25
N ALA A 104 4.47 -7.03 -14.07
CA ALA A 104 5.44 -6.38 -13.21
C ALA A 104 6.62 -7.33 -13.03
N VAL A 105 7.81 -6.90 -13.45
CA VAL A 105 9.00 -7.74 -13.54
C VAL A 105 10.14 -7.14 -12.72
N THR A 106 10.73 -7.93 -11.83
CA THR A 106 12.06 -7.65 -11.29
C THR A 106 13.05 -8.63 -11.92
N GLY A 107 14.26 -8.15 -12.18
CA GLY A 107 15.30 -8.95 -12.78
C GLY A 107 16.66 -8.30 -12.65
N HIS A 108 17.67 -9.03 -13.06
CA HIS A 108 19.05 -8.58 -13.04
C HIS A 108 19.71 -8.82 -14.40
N LYS A 109 20.73 -8.01 -14.70
CA LYS A 109 21.49 -8.13 -15.94
C LYS A 109 22.73 -8.99 -15.69
N THR A 110 22.93 -10.00 -16.52
CA THR A 110 24.16 -10.81 -16.56
C THR A 110 25.10 -10.29 -17.65
N ALA A 111 26.21 -10.99 -17.90
CA ALA A 111 27.12 -10.63 -19.00
C ALA A 111 26.44 -10.71 -20.37
N ASP A 112 25.53 -11.67 -20.54
CA ASP A 112 24.98 -12.07 -21.83
C ASP A 112 23.51 -11.67 -22.01
N GLU A 113 22.73 -11.62 -20.93
CA GLU A 113 21.28 -11.47 -21.00
C GLU A 113 20.66 -10.75 -19.80
N LEU A 114 19.34 -10.55 -19.86
CA LEU A 114 18.54 -10.05 -18.77
C LEU A 114 17.75 -11.22 -18.19
N VAL A 115 17.92 -11.51 -16.90
CA VAL A 115 17.29 -12.65 -16.24
C VAL A 115 16.17 -12.14 -15.33
N ALA A 116 15.00 -12.78 -15.39
CA ALA A 116 13.91 -12.42 -14.49
C ALA A 116 14.10 -13.11 -13.12
N ASP A 117 14.02 -12.33 -12.05
CA ASP A 117 13.95 -12.85 -10.69
C ASP A 117 12.51 -13.20 -10.34
N ARG A 118 11.59 -12.29 -10.65
CA ARG A 118 10.16 -12.44 -10.38
C ARG A 118 9.32 -11.76 -11.45
N VAL A 119 8.27 -12.45 -11.89
CA VAL A 119 7.27 -11.96 -12.83
C VAL A 119 5.90 -12.08 -12.20
N ILE A 120 5.19 -10.96 -12.05
CA ILE A 120 3.82 -10.92 -11.54
C ILE A 120 2.89 -10.51 -12.69
N ASN A 121 1.95 -11.39 -13.03
CA ASN A 121 0.85 -11.05 -13.92
C ASN A 121 -0.15 -10.16 -13.17
N VAL A 122 -0.05 -8.86 -13.43
CA VAL A 122 -0.88 -7.83 -12.82
C VAL A 122 -2.33 -8.00 -13.27
N THR A 123 -2.60 -8.33 -14.54
CA THR A 123 -3.97 -8.60 -15.02
C THR A 123 -4.63 -9.68 -14.17
N SER A 124 -3.90 -10.76 -13.88
CA SER A 124 -4.37 -11.83 -13.02
C SER A 124 -4.50 -11.38 -11.57
N LEU A 125 -3.70 -10.46 -11.06
CA LEU A 125 -3.85 -9.97 -9.68
C LEU A 125 -5.12 -9.14 -9.48
N LEU A 126 -5.55 -8.38 -10.50
CA LEU A 126 -6.77 -7.59 -10.44
C LEU A 126 -8.01 -8.46 -10.26
N GLY A 127 -9.02 -7.93 -9.57
CA GLY A 127 -10.32 -8.57 -9.40
C GLY A 127 -10.76 -8.70 -7.94
N HIS A 128 -11.83 -9.45 -7.74
CA HIS A 128 -12.51 -9.62 -6.47
C HIS A 128 -12.00 -10.86 -5.73
N TRP A 129 -11.44 -10.66 -4.54
CA TRP A 129 -10.86 -11.67 -3.67
C TRP A 129 -11.60 -11.78 -2.35
N THR A 130 -11.87 -13.01 -1.91
CA THR A 130 -12.61 -13.28 -0.68
C THR A 130 -11.98 -14.39 0.15
N SER A 131 -12.10 -14.29 1.45
CA SER A 131 -11.71 -15.28 2.47
C SER A 131 -12.77 -15.28 3.57
N ILE A 132 -12.47 -15.89 4.73
CA ILE A 132 -13.41 -15.94 5.86
C ILE A 132 -13.59 -14.54 6.49
N ASP A 133 -12.53 -13.72 6.51
CA ASP A 133 -12.46 -12.45 7.25
C ASP A 133 -12.26 -11.22 6.36
N LYS A 134 -11.81 -11.40 5.11
CA LYS A 134 -11.65 -10.33 4.12
C LYS A 134 -12.48 -10.57 2.87
N ASN A 135 -13.00 -9.48 2.31
CA ASN A 135 -13.66 -9.47 1.00
C ASN A 135 -13.39 -8.11 0.34
N PHE A 136 -12.59 -8.11 -0.74
CA PHE A 136 -12.08 -6.89 -1.34
C PHE A 136 -11.81 -7.04 -2.85
N THR A 137 -11.84 -5.92 -3.57
CA THR A 137 -11.50 -5.84 -4.99
C THR A 137 -10.22 -5.06 -5.17
N ILE A 138 -9.24 -5.64 -5.87
CA ILE A 138 -8.04 -4.96 -6.36
C ILE A 138 -8.37 -4.41 -7.75
N GLU A 139 -8.33 -3.09 -7.91
CA GLU A 139 -8.64 -2.43 -9.17
C GLU A 139 -7.39 -1.89 -9.86
N GLU A 140 -7.48 -1.73 -11.18
CA GLU A 140 -6.50 -1.00 -11.96
C GLU A 140 -6.23 0.39 -11.35
N GLY A 141 -4.98 0.85 -11.37
CA GLY A 141 -4.62 2.19 -10.90
C GLY A 141 -4.39 2.30 -9.39
N GLY A 142 -4.31 1.18 -8.67
CA GLY A 142 -3.82 1.17 -7.29
C GLY A 142 -4.90 1.33 -6.23
N THR A 143 -6.17 1.20 -6.57
CA THR A 143 -7.30 1.27 -5.62
C THR A 143 -7.68 -0.11 -5.11
N VAL A 144 -8.03 -0.19 -3.82
CA VAL A 144 -8.65 -1.38 -3.21
C VAL A 144 -9.99 -1.00 -2.60
N HIS A 145 -11.03 -1.80 -2.89
CA HIS A 145 -12.36 -1.63 -2.31
C HIS A 145 -12.73 -2.81 -1.43
N SER A 146 -12.92 -2.58 -0.13
CA SER A 146 -13.52 -3.58 0.75
C SER A 146 -15.04 -3.64 0.54
N ALA A 147 -15.59 -4.85 0.42
CA ALA A 147 -17.04 -5.06 0.42
C ALA A 147 -17.60 -5.16 1.86
N VAL A 148 -16.74 -5.22 2.88
CA VAL A 148 -17.13 -5.38 4.28
C VAL A 148 -17.28 -4.00 4.92
N LYS A 149 -18.51 -3.48 4.96
CA LYS A 149 -18.81 -2.13 5.51
C LYS A 149 -18.39 -1.91 6.96
N ALA A 150 -18.29 -2.97 7.76
CA ALA A 150 -17.94 -2.90 9.18
C ALA A 150 -16.46 -3.25 9.46
N GLU A 151 -15.63 -3.36 8.43
CA GLU A 151 -14.21 -3.63 8.59
C GLU A 151 -13.49 -2.45 9.25
N THR A 152 -12.74 -2.71 10.31
CA THR A 152 -12.07 -1.66 11.08
C THR A 152 -10.85 -1.07 10.36
N ASN A 153 -10.13 -1.89 9.60
CA ASN A 153 -8.91 -1.52 8.89
C ASN A 153 -8.94 -2.06 7.45
N PRO A 154 -9.78 -1.52 6.56
CA PRO A 154 -9.84 -1.95 5.17
C PRO A 154 -8.57 -1.51 4.44
N TRP A 155 -8.08 -2.37 3.55
CA TRP A 155 -7.11 -1.94 2.55
C TRP A 155 -7.80 -1.01 1.54
N THR A 156 -7.12 0.07 1.16
CA THR A 156 -7.68 1.12 0.31
C THR A 156 -6.82 1.39 -0.91
N SER A 157 -5.54 1.03 -0.86
CA SER A 157 -4.62 1.17 -1.99
C SER A 157 -3.70 -0.03 -2.10
N TRP A 158 -3.18 -0.24 -3.32
CA TRP A 158 -2.18 -1.24 -3.59
C TRP A 158 -1.13 -0.76 -4.58
N LYS A 159 0.05 -1.37 -4.54
CA LYS A 159 1.07 -1.30 -5.60
C LYS A 159 1.97 -2.54 -5.56
N ILE A 160 2.66 -2.81 -6.65
CA ILE A 160 3.86 -3.66 -6.58
C ILE A 160 5.03 -2.76 -6.14
N LEU A 161 5.91 -3.30 -5.30
CA LEU A 161 7.17 -2.67 -4.94
C LEU A 161 8.23 -3.77 -4.81
N ASN A 162 9.25 -3.72 -5.66
CA ASN A 162 10.33 -4.70 -5.69
C ASN A 162 9.82 -6.16 -5.66
N GLY A 163 8.85 -6.48 -6.52
CA GLY A 163 8.28 -7.83 -6.62
C GLY A 163 7.40 -8.27 -5.44
N SER A 164 7.01 -7.35 -4.56
CA SER A 164 6.07 -7.59 -3.44
C SER A 164 4.77 -6.82 -3.63
N LEU A 165 3.67 -7.33 -3.10
CA LEU A 165 2.38 -6.62 -3.06
C LEU A 165 2.30 -5.76 -1.80
N LEU A 166 2.19 -4.45 -1.97
CA LEU A 166 1.87 -3.55 -0.87
C LEU A 166 0.37 -3.29 -0.86
N LEU A 167 -0.26 -3.50 0.30
CA LEU A 167 -1.64 -3.12 0.58
C LEU A 167 -1.62 -2.10 1.72
N ASN A 168 -1.91 -0.84 1.39
CA ASN A 168 -1.62 0.32 2.26
C ASN A 168 -0.14 0.34 2.73
N ARG A 169 0.12 -0.10 3.96
CA ARG A 169 1.46 -0.18 4.58
C ARG A 169 1.94 -1.62 4.78
N ASP A 170 1.06 -2.59 4.60
CA ASP A 170 1.38 -4.00 4.74
C ASP A 170 2.08 -4.47 3.46
N THR A 171 3.21 -5.13 3.61
CA THR A 171 3.97 -5.72 2.50
C THR A 171 3.79 -7.22 2.52
N PHE A 172 3.44 -7.79 1.38
CA PHE A 172 3.19 -9.22 1.20
C PHE A 172 4.08 -9.78 0.08
N ALA A 173 4.65 -10.95 0.33
CA ALA A 173 5.05 -11.85 -0.73
C ALA A 173 3.79 -12.42 -1.39
N ILE A 174 3.78 -12.52 -2.72
CA ILE A 174 2.75 -13.26 -3.44
C ILE A 174 3.32 -14.67 -3.64
N ASP A 175 2.87 -15.64 -2.85
CA ASP A 175 3.39 -17.01 -2.92
C ASP A 175 2.72 -17.83 -4.02
N GLY A 176 1.49 -17.46 -4.37
CA GLY A 176 0.80 -18.06 -5.49
C GLY A 176 -0.34 -17.18 -5.99
N LEU A 177 -0.49 -17.18 -7.31
CA LEU A 177 -1.51 -16.45 -8.02
C LEU A 177 -1.99 -17.32 -9.18
N SER A 178 -3.28 -17.66 -9.16
CA SER A 178 -3.96 -18.40 -10.22
C SER A 178 -5.24 -17.68 -10.64
N ALA A 179 -5.95 -18.26 -11.60
CA ALA A 179 -7.25 -17.77 -12.02
C ALA A 179 -8.30 -17.76 -10.88
N ASP A 180 -8.13 -18.56 -9.83
CA ASP A 180 -9.13 -18.73 -8.77
C ASP A 180 -8.60 -18.52 -7.35
N SER A 181 -7.29 -18.39 -7.17
CA SER A 181 -6.64 -18.39 -5.86
C SER A 181 -5.53 -17.34 -5.78
N LEU A 182 -5.43 -16.70 -4.62
CA LEU A 182 -4.35 -15.78 -4.27
C LEU A 182 -3.82 -16.16 -2.89
N TYR A 183 -2.51 -16.34 -2.78
CA TYR A 183 -1.79 -16.65 -1.56
C TYR A 183 -0.81 -15.51 -1.26
N LEU A 184 -1.01 -14.86 -0.12
CA LEU A 184 -0.17 -13.76 0.35
C LEU A 184 0.50 -14.14 1.66
N GLU A 185 1.79 -13.88 1.80
CA GLU A 185 2.53 -14.10 3.05
C GLU A 185 3.15 -12.81 3.56
N ASN A 186 3.08 -12.58 4.87
CA ASN A 186 3.88 -11.59 5.55
C ASN A 186 4.30 -12.09 6.94
N ALA A 187 4.91 -11.23 7.76
CA ALA A 187 5.37 -11.59 9.10
C ALA A 187 4.28 -12.13 10.05
N ASN A 188 3.00 -11.90 9.74
CA ASN A 188 1.86 -12.39 10.52
C ASN A 188 1.35 -13.77 10.05
N GLY A 189 1.83 -14.27 8.91
CA GLY A 189 1.49 -15.58 8.36
C GLY A 189 1.01 -15.56 6.91
N ILE A 190 0.42 -16.68 6.49
CA ILE A 190 -0.09 -16.91 5.15
C ILE A 190 -1.61 -16.68 5.10
N PHE A 191 -2.04 -15.88 4.13
CA PHE A 191 -3.42 -15.52 3.87
C PHE A 191 -3.85 -16.11 2.53
N THR A 192 -5.00 -16.78 2.53
CA THR A 192 -5.51 -17.47 1.34
C THR A 192 -6.84 -16.86 0.90
N PHE A 193 -6.93 -16.47 -0.36
CA PHE A 193 -8.13 -15.89 -0.93
C PHE A 193 -8.60 -16.69 -2.14
N LYS A 194 -9.92 -16.72 -2.33
CA LYS A 194 -10.56 -17.23 -3.53
C LYS A 194 -11.09 -16.09 -4.37
N ARG A 195 -11.00 -16.23 -5.69
CA ARG A 195 -11.60 -15.27 -6.61
C ARG A 195 -13.11 -15.40 -6.57
N GLN A 196 -13.80 -14.29 -6.38
CA GLN A 196 -15.25 -14.19 -6.52
C GLN A 196 -15.58 -13.82 -7.97
N LYS A 197 -16.49 -14.59 -8.58
CA LYS A 197 -16.98 -14.36 -9.95
C LYS A 197 -18.06 -13.29 -9.98
#